data_AF-A0A967Z429-F1
#
_entry.id   AF-A0A967Z429-F1
#
_cell.length_a   1.000
_cell.length_b   1.000
_cell.length_c   1.000
_cell.angle_alpha   90.00
_cell.angle_beta   90.00
_cell.angle_gamma   90.00
#
_symmetry.space_group_name_H-M   'P 1'
#
loop_
_entity.id
_entity.type
_entity.pdbx_description
1 polymer ?
#
loop_
_entity_poly.entity_id
_entity_poly.type
_entity_poly.pdbx_seq_one_letter_code
_entity_poly.pdbx_strand_id
1 'polypeptide(L)' 'MAIIKNIEEWEKAKRQYNLTDMHIQMARDLGLNPKKFGSLANHKQQPWKASLPDFIEDLFFERFRKERP' A
#
# COMPACT_ATOMS: atom_id res chain seq x y z
N MET A 1 23.40 1.69 -6.48
CA MET A 1 22.76 1.49 -5.17
C MET A 1 21.35 2.11 -5.14
N ALA A 2 20.42 1.63 -5.97
CA ALA A 2 19.01 2.10 -5.99
C ALA A 2 18.02 1.05 -5.45
N ILE A 3 18.38 -0.24 -5.56
CA ILE A 3 17.56 -1.37 -5.13
C ILE A 3 17.43 -1.41 -3.58
N ILE A 4 18.53 -1.16 -2.86
CA ILE A 4 18.57 -1.24 -1.39
C ILE A 4 17.72 -0.15 -0.73
N LYS A 5 17.70 1.06 -1.30
CA LYS A 5 16.95 2.21 -0.76
C LYS A 5 15.44 2.00 -0.79
N ASN A 6 14.94 1.16 -1.71
CA ASN A 6 13.53 0.87 -1.86
C ASN A 6 13.04 -0.11 -0.77
N ILE A 7 13.87 -1.07 -0.34
CA ILE A 7 13.47 -2.09 0.65
C ILE A 7 13.19 -1.47 2.01
N GLU A 8 14.07 -0.58 2.49
CA GLU A 8 13.88 0.11 3.78
C GLU A 8 12.62 1.00 3.78
N GLU A 9 12.30 1.62 2.65
CA GLU A 9 11.10 2.46 2.50
C GLU A 9 9.82 1.62 2.57
N TRP A 10 9.82 0.44 1.95
CA TRP A 10 8.70 -0.51 2.04
C TRP A 10 8.54 -1.08 3.45
N GLU A 11 9.64 -1.44 4.12
CA GLU A 11 9.62 -1.91 5.51
C GLU A 11 9.09 -0.86 6.49
N LYS A 12 9.52 0.41 6.32
CA LYS A 12 9.03 1.52 7.13
C LYS A 12 7.54 1.76 6.90
N ALA A 13 7.11 1.79 5.63
CA ALA A 13 5.70 1.94 5.27
C ALA A 13 4.85 0.80 5.83
N LYS A 14 5.34 -0.45 5.77
CA LYS A 14 4.67 -1.63 6.31
C LYS A 14 4.32 -1.46 7.79
N ARG A 15 5.30 -1.06 8.60
CA ARG A 15 5.10 -0.83 10.04
C ARG A 15 4.23 0.39 10.33
N GLN A 16 4.42 1.48 9.58
CA GLN A 16 3.71 2.73 9.83
C GLN A 16 2.21 2.63 9.53
N TYR A 17 1.82 1.88 8.50
CA TYR A 17 0.44 1.76 8.03
C TYR A 17 -0.18 0.39 8.33
N ASN A 18 0.45 -0.42 9.19
CA ASN A 18 0.01 -1.77 9.55
C ASN A 18 -0.29 -2.66 8.33
N LEU A 19 0.59 -2.61 7.32
CA LEU A 19 0.44 -3.42 6.12
C LEU A 19 1.02 -4.83 6.32
N THR A 20 0.41 -5.81 5.67
CA THR A 20 0.94 -7.17 5.60
C THR A 20 1.92 -7.29 4.42
N ASP A 21 2.69 -8.38 4.36
CA ASP A 21 3.53 -8.67 3.19
C ASP A 21 2.72 -8.77 1.90
N MET A 22 1.49 -9.28 1.98
CA MET A 22 0.56 -9.29 0.85
C MET A 22 0.22 -7.88 0.37
N HIS A 23 -0.10 -6.95 1.26
CA HIS A 23 -0.40 -5.57 0.85
C HIS A 23 0.83 -4.91 0.21
N ILE A 24 2.05 -5.20 0.69
CA ILE A 24 3.28 -4.72 0.08
C ILE A 24 3.44 -5.29 -1.34
N GLN A 25 3.17 -6.58 -1.53
CA GLN A 25 3.23 -7.22 -2.85
C GLN A 25 2.19 -6.61 -3.81
N MET A 26 0.93 -6.51 -3.38
CA MET A 26 -0.15 -5.86 -4.15
C MET A 26 0.23 -4.43 -4.53
N ALA A 27 0.74 -3.64 -3.59
CA ALA A 27 1.15 -2.26 -3.85
C ALA A 27 2.31 -2.16 -4.86
N ARG A 28 3.23 -3.13 -4.85
CA ARG A 28 4.31 -3.22 -5.84
C ARG A 28 3.78 -3.57 -7.23
N ASP A 29 2.89 -4.54 -7.32
CA ASP A 29 2.26 -4.96 -8.59
C ASP A 29 1.38 -3.85 -9.18
N LEU A 30 0.76 -3.05 -8.32
CA LEU A 30 0.03 -1.84 -8.68
C LEU A 30 0.95 -0.67 -9.12
N GLY A 31 2.25 -0.73 -8.83
CA GLY A 31 3.19 0.36 -9.11
C GLY A 31 3.07 1.55 -8.15
N LEU A 32 2.55 1.34 -6.94
CA LEU A 32 2.42 2.38 -5.92
C LEU A 32 3.78 2.75 -5.32
N ASN A 33 3.84 3.97 -4.76
CA ASN A 33 5.05 4.48 -4.11
C ASN A 33 4.83 4.62 -2.60
N PRO A 34 5.66 3.96 -1.75
CA PRO A 34 5.51 3.98 -0.30
C PRO A 34 5.62 5.40 0.30
N LYS A 35 6.34 6.32 -0.35
CA LYS A 35 6.44 7.74 0.08
C LYS A 35 5.12 8.49 -0.04
N LYS A 36 4.24 8.06 -0.96
CA LYS A 36 2.94 8.69 -1.19
C LYS A 36 1.85 8.12 -0.29
N PHE A 37 2.15 7.11 0.54
CA PHE A 37 1.14 6.51 1.42
C PHE A 37 0.61 7.50 2.47
N GLY A 38 1.37 8.52 2.84
CA GLY A 38 0.90 9.55 3.78
C GLY A 38 -0.32 10.31 3.29
N SER A 39 -0.42 10.61 1.98
CA SER A 39 -1.61 11.25 1.41
C SER A 39 -2.76 10.28 1.18
N LEU A 40 -2.46 8.98 1.03
CA LEU A 40 -3.47 7.94 0.85
C LEU A 40 -4.12 7.53 2.18
N ALA A 41 -3.33 7.46 3.27
CA ALA A 41 -3.74 7.00 4.59
C ALA A 41 -4.47 8.05 5.45
N ASN A 42 -5.09 9.07 4.85
CA ASN A 42 -5.79 10.15 5.56
C ASN A 42 -7.21 9.78 6.05
N HIS A 43 -7.56 8.49 6.07
CA HIS A 43 -8.85 7.96 6.56
C HIS A 43 -9.22 8.43 7.99
N LYS A 44 -8.23 8.73 8.85
CA LYS A 44 -8.49 9.28 10.20
C LYS A 44 -9.07 10.70 10.18
N GLN A 45 -8.80 11.47 9.13
CA GLN A 45 -9.35 12.82 8.93
C GLN A 45 -10.61 12.80 8.07
N GLN A 46 -10.72 11.82 7.17
CA GLN A 46 -11.84 11.63 6.26
C GLN A 46 -12.45 10.24 6.50
N PRO A 47 -13.36 10.09 7.46
CA PRO A 47 -13.87 8.78 7.88
C PRO A 47 -14.67 8.03 6.79
N TRP A 48 -15.11 8.73 5.75
CA TRP A 48 -15.74 8.13 4.58
C TRP A 48 -14.73 7.48 3.61
N LYS A 49 -13.43 7.64 3.85
CA LYS A 49 -12.38 7.06 3.03
C LYS A 49 -11.95 5.72 3.61
N ALA A 50 -11.81 4.72 2.75
CA ALA A 50 -11.28 3.41 3.11
C ALA A 50 -9.89 3.51 3.76
N SER A 51 -9.55 2.55 4.61
CA SER A 51 -8.21 2.46 5.17
C SER A 51 -7.18 2.19 4.06
N LEU A 52 -5.90 2.47 4.30
CA LEU A 52 -4.87 2.21 3.28
C LEU A 52 -4.78 0.72 2.86
N PRO A 53 -4.85 -0.26 3.79
CA PRO A 53 -4.99 -1.67 3.42
C PRO A 53 -6.15 -1.94 2.46
N ASP A 54 -7.37 -1.54 2.84
CA ASP A 54 -8.59 -1.80 2.04
C ASP A 54 -8.49 -1.14 0.66
N PHE A 55 -7.96 0.09 0.60
CA PHE A 55 -7.73 0.79 -0.66
C PHE A 55 -6.77 0.04 -1.58
N ILE A 56 -5.72 -0.59 -1.04
CA ILE A 56 -4.78 -1.38 -1.83
C ILE A 56 -5.46 -2.66 -2.35
N GLU A 57 -6.24 -3.34 -1.51
CA GLU A 57 -6.99 -4.54 -1.89
C GLU A 57 -8.03 -4.26 -2.97
N ASP A 58 -8.84 -3.20 -2.79
CA ASP A 58 -9.86 -2.78 -3.75
C ASP A 58 -9.25 -2.46 -5.11
N LEU A 59 -8.18 -1.66 -5.12
CA LEU A 59 -7.49 -1.27 -6.35
C LEU A 59 -6.82 -2.49 -7.03
N PHE A 60 -6.28 -3.42 -6.24
CA PHE A 60 -5.72 -4.65 -6.75
C PHE A 60 -6.80 -5.52 -7.40
N PHE A 61 -7.92 -5.70 -6.72
CA PHE A 61 -9.05 -6.45 -7.24
C PHE A 61 -9.64 -5.82 -8.50
N GLU A 62 -9.78 -4.50 -8.54
CA GLU A 62 -10.29 -3.79 -9.73
C GLU A 62 -9.41 -4.02 -10.96
N ARG A 63 -8.08 -3.97 -10.77
CA ARG A 63 -7.10 -4.09 -11.87
C ARG A 63 -6.88 -5.53 -12.31
N PHE A 64 -6.77 -6.46 -11.38
CA PHE A 64 -6.37 -7.84 -11.67
C PHE A 64 -7.51 -8.85 -11.59
N ARG A 65 -8.67 -8.47 -11.05
CA ARG A 65 -9.82 -9.35 -10.80
C ARG A 65 -9.46 -10.59 -9.97
N LYS A 66 -8.55 -10.39 -9.00
CA LYS A 66 -8.05 -11.42 -8.07
C LYS A 66 -8.05 -10.86 -6.66
N GLU A 67 -8.34 -11.72 -5.68
CA GLU A 67 -8.33 -11.35 -4.26
C GLU A 67 -6.91 -11.36 -3.67
N ARG A 68 -5.97 -12.06 -4.31
CA ARG A 68 -4.58 -12.20 -3.85
C ARG A 68 -3.61 -12.17 -5.04
N PRO A 69 -2.42 -11.57 -4.88
CA PRO A 69 -1.35 -11.64 -5.87
C PRO A 69 -0.83 -13.06 -6.09
#